data_AF-A0A1G5IE84-F1
#
_entry.id   AF-A0A1G5IE84-F1
#
_cell.length_a   1.000
_cell.length_b   1.000
_cell.length_c   1.000
_cell.angle_alpha   90.00
_cell.angle_beta   90.00
_cell.angle_gamma   90.00
#
_symmetry.space_group_name_H-M   'P 1'
#
loop_
_entity.id
_entity.type
_entity.pdbx_description
1 polymer ?
#
loop_
_entity_poly.entity_id
_entity_poly.type
_entity_poly.pdbx_seq_one_letter_code
_entity_poly.pdbx_strand_id
1 'polypeptide(L)'
;MKLQSLLYPTKQICNEEALYLHRDGSLLSFDGFFNFFYLEKHHKYCSIESLSLELSIRGIKKLQIMHDSDVIEEFVIEIPTASGMERLKGITPDPFSEDKRISIDLPYNQYDHGVFWFRAEIEETAADWDISGFYCADGNKADESPIEIAVNICTYKREKYVVRNMRSLMEWLEATDIDDHRPEVADHLHVFIIDNAKTLN
;
A
#
# COMPACT_ATOMS: atom_id res chain seq x y z
N MET A 1 -1.12 13.81 -0.47
CA MET A 1 0.24 13.24 -0.43
C MET A 1 0.16 11.76 -0.06
N LYS A 2 0.87 10.89 -0.79
CA LYS A 2 0.93 9.46 -0.47
C LYS A 2 1.81 9.25 0.75
N LEU A 3 1.29 8.61 1.79
CA LEU A 3 2.01 8.38 3.05
C LEU A 3 2.61 6.98 3.13
N GLN A 4 1.83 5.95 2.77
CA GLN A 4 2.22 4.55 2.98
C GLN A 4 1.59 3.67 1.91
N SER A 5 2.41 2.96 1.14
CA SER A 5 1.93 1.92 0.22
C SER A 5 1.47 0.68 0.97
N LEU A 6 0.50 -0.02 0.41
CA LEU A 6 0.19 -1.40 0.78
C LEU A 6 1.33 -2.31 0.30
N LEU A 7 1.83 -3.16 1.17
CA LEU A 7 2.97 -4.02 0.91
C LEU A 7 2.60 -5.50 1.03
N TYR A 8 3.33 -6.32 0.29
CA TYR A 8 3.26 -7.78 0.35
C TYR A 8 4.63 -8.39 0.64
N PRO A 9 4.66 -9.64 1.16
CA PRO A 9 5.90 -10.35 1.38
C PRO A 9 6.69 -10.51 0.08
N THR A 10 7.98 -10.21 0.15
CA THR A 10 8.90 -10.37 -0.98
C THR A 10 10.11 -11.18 -0.53
N LYS A 11 10.47 -12.22 -1.30
CA LYS A 11 11.56 -13.16 -0.94
C LYS A 11 12.90 -12.47 -0.70
N GLN A 12 13.11 -11.33 -1.34
CA GLN A 12 14.37 -10.59 -1.34
C GLN A 12 14.48 -9.59 -0.18
N ILE A 13 13.35 -9.16 0.41
CA ILE A 13 13.29 -8.13 1.46
C ILE A 13 12.85 -8.75 2.78
N CYS A 14 11.60 -9.17 2.87
CA CYS A 14 11.03 -9.86 4.02
C CYS A 14 9.86 -10.74 3.58
N ASN A 15 9.95 -12.03 3.89
CA ASN A 15 8.99 -13.05 3.49
C ASN A 15 8.07 -13.50 4.63
N GLU A 16 8.11 -12.84 5.78
CA GLU A 16 7.25 -13.12 6.92
C GLU A 16 5.86 -12.51 6.70
N GLU A 17 4.88 -13.32 6.28
CA GLU A 17 3.55 -12.83 5.88
C GLU A 17 2.82 -12.10 7.00
N ALA A 18 2.97 -12.54 8.25
CA ALA A 18 2.32 -11.94 9.41
C ALA A 18 2.72 -10.47 9.67
N LEU A 19 3.85 -10.00 9.10
CA LEU A 19 4.21 -8.58 9.17
C LEU A 19 3.44 -7.70 8.18
N TYR A 20 2.74 -8.31 7.21
CA TYR A 20 1.99 -7.62 6.17
C TYR A 20 0.49 -7.82 6.31
N LEU A 21 0.04 -9.07 6.45
CA LEU A 21 -1.37 -9.42 6.51
C LEU A 21 -1.58 -10.80 7.14
N HIS A 22 -2.80 -11.04 7.63
CA HIS A 22 -3.24 -12.34 8.11
C HIS A 22 -4.38 -12.89 7.26
N ARG A 23 -4.42 -14.21 7.10
CA ARG A 23 -5.42 -14.91 6.28
C ARG A 23 -6.27 -15.82 7.16
N ASP A 24 -7.59 -15.74 6.98
CA ASP A 24 -8.56 -16.65 7.59
C ASP A 24 -9.66 -17.01 6.58
N GLY A 25 -9.51 -18.17 5.93
CA GLY A 25 -10.41 -18.57 4.84
C GLY A 25 -10.37 -17.56 3.67
N SER A 26 -11.53 -16.98 3.36
CA SER A 26 -11.68 -15.93 2.33
C SER A 26 -11.37 -14.52 2.85
N LEU A 27 -11.05 -14.36 4.14
CA LEU A 27 -10.76 -13.07 4.75
C LEU A 27 -9.26 -12.79 4.74
N LEU A 28 -8.91 -11.62 4.23
CA LEU A 28 -7.58 -11.03 4.29
C LEU A 28 -7.62 -9.84 5.24
N SER A 29 -6.88 -9.90 6.34
CA SER A 29 -6.74 -8.79 7.29
C SER A 29 -5.40 -8.10 7.03
N PHE A 30 -5.42 -6.82 6.68
CA PHE A 30 -4.21 -6.01 6.45
C PHE A 30 -3.76 -5.30 7.74
N ASP A 31 -3.78 -6.05 8.85
CA ASP A 31 -3.42 -5.66 10.21
C ASP A 31 -1.95 -5.94 10.55
N GLY A 32 -1.14 -6.34 9.56
CA GLY A 32 0.30 -6.50 9.72
C GLY A 32 0.99 -5.15 9.96
N PHE A 33 2.14 -5.20 10.64
CA PHE A 33 2.95 -4.03 10.98
C PHE A 33 3.22 -3.06 9.82
N PHE A 34 3.37 -3.59 8.60
CA PHE A 34 3.64 -2.78 7.41
C PHE A 34 2.40 -2.15 6.77
N ASN A 35 1.19 -2.62 7.09
CA ASN A 35 -0.04 -2.26 6.36
C ASN A 35 -1.10 -1.55 7.21
N PHE A 36 -1.02 -1.59 8.53
CA PHE A 36 -1.84 -0.69 9.34
C PHE A 36 -1.28 0.75 9.30
N PHE A 37 -2.16 1.72 9.52
CA PHE A 37 -1.82 3.13 9.68
C PHE A 37 -1.88 3.53 11.15
N TYR A 38 -0.74 3.93 11.73
CA TYR A 38 -0.63 4.20 13.16
C TYR A 38 -0.89 5.67 13.53
N LEU A 39 -1.86 5.93 14.40
CA LEU A 39 -2.41 7.28 14.59
C LEU A 39 -1.53 8.19 15.45
N GLU A 40 -1.05 7.70 16.60
CA GLU A 40 -0.46 8.56 17.64
C GLU A 40 0.78 9.34 17.15
N LYS A 41 1.64 8.71 16.33
CA LYS A 41 2.82 9.40 15.79
C LYS A 41 2.44 10.43 14.74
N HIS A 42 1.46 10.12 13.88
CA HIS A 42 1.03 11.06 12.85
C HIS A 42 0.36 12.28 13.49
N HIS A 43 -0.52 12.11 14.47
CA HIS A 43 -1.10 13.24 15.22
C HIS A 43 -0.05 14.08 15.95
N LYS A 44 1.01 13.44 16.46
CA LYS A 44 2.06 14.13 17.20
C LYS A 44 3.04 14.92 16.33
N TYR A 45 3.36 14.41 15.13
CA TYR A 45 4.48 14.91 14.32
C TYR A 45 4.07 15.40 12.92
N CYS A 46 2.82 15.23 12.52
CA CYS A 46 2.34 15.57 11.18
C CYS A 46 1.08 16.45 11.25
N SER A 47 0.94 17.34 10.29
CA SER A 47 -0.28 18.14 10.09
C SER A 47 -1.11 17.50 8.97
N ILE A 48 -1.99 16.57 9.35
CA ILE A 48 -2.90 15.87 8.43
C ILE A 48 -4.32 16.43 8.64
N GLU A 49 -4.96 16.89 7.58
CA GLU A 49 -6.33 17.41 7.62
C GLU A 49 -7.35 16.32 7.30
N SER A 50 -7.04 15.48 6.30
CA SER A 50 -7.83 14.30 5.92
C SER A 50 -6.91 13.12 5.61
N LEU A 51 -7.43 11.91 5.80
CA LEU A 51 -6.75 10.67 5.48
C LEU A 51 -7.72 9.81 4.67
N SER A 52 -7.26 9.22 3.57
CA SER A 52 -8.00 8.26 2.78
C SER A 52 -7.19 6.99 2.54
N LEU A 53 -7.89 5.90 2.27
CA LEU A 53 -7.34 4.64 1.76
C LEU A 53 -7.72 4.50 0.29
N GLU A 54 -6.72 4.51 -0.57
CA GLU A 54 -6.87 4.39 -2.02
C GLU A 54 -6.52 2.96 -2.46
N LEU A 55 -7.47 2.22 -3.01
CA LEU A 55 -7.32 0.82 -3.40
C LEU A 55 -7.62 0.59 -4.88
N SER A 56 -6.89 -0.33 -5.49
CA SER A 56 -7.27 -1.05 -6.70
C SER A 56 -7.55 -2.50 -6.29
N ILE A 57 -8.76 -2.99 -6.56
CA ILE A 57 -9.22 -4.31 -6.13
C ILE A 57 -9.78 -5.13 -7.28
N ARG A 58 -9.56 -6.44 -7.23
CA ARG A 58 -10.17 -7.45 -8.10
C ARG A 58 -10.52 -8.68 -7.25
N GLY A 59 -11.62 -9.37 -7.53
CA GLY A 59 -11.98 -10.58 -6.78
C GLY A 59 -12.51 -10.35 -5.36
N ILE A 60 -12.77 -9.10 -4.95
CA ILE A 60 -13.18 -8.75 -3.57
C ILE A 60 -14.67 -8.37 -3.54
N LYS A 61 -15.44 -8.99 -2.64
CA LYS A 61 -16.88 -8.71 -2.46
C LYS A 61 -17.20 -7.76 -1.32
N LYS A 62 -16.30 -7.64 -0.33
CA LYS A 62 -16.53 -6.78 0.83
C LYS A 62 -15.23 -6.21 1.38
N LEU A 63 -15.28 -4.95 1.80
CA LEU A 63 -14.23 -4.29 2.56
C LEU A 63 -14.80 -3.85 3.91
N GLN A 64 -14.04 -4.05 4.98
CA GLN A 64 -14.36 -3.56 6.32
C GLN A 64 -13.20 -2.68 6.78
N ILE A 65 -13.48 -1.46 7.17
CA ILE A 65 -12.51 -0.57 7.79
C ILE A 65 -12.53 -0.82 9.29
N MET A 66 -11.34 -0.95 9.83
CA MET A 66 -11.10 -1.34 11.21
C MET A 66 -10.37 -0.21 11.93
N HIS A 67 -10.83 0.08 13.15
CA HIS A 67 -10.03 0.82 14.14
C HIS A 67 -9.73 -0.15 15.27
N ASP A 68 -8.44 -0.43 15.48
CA ASP A 68 -7.98 -1.47 16.39
C ASP A 68 -8.69 -2.83 16.16
N SER A 69 -9.68 -3.19 16.98
CA SER A 69 -10.46 -4.44 16.82
C SER A 69 -11.89 -4.22 16.34
N ASP A 70 -12.33 -2.97 16.24
CA ASP A 70 -13.71 -2.61 15.94
C ASP A 70 -13.89 -2.33 14.45
N VAL A 71 -14.99 -2.84 13.88
CA VAL A 71 -15.42 -2.46 12.52
C VAL A 71 -16.08 -1.09 12.61
N ILE A 72 -15.49 -0.09 11.94
CA ILE A 72 -16.00 1.28 11.94
C ILE A 72 -16.80 1.60 10.66
N GLU A 73 -16.53 0.90 9.57
CA GLU A 73 -17.26 1.04 8.32
C GLU A 73 -17.21 -0.25 7.50
N GLU A 74 -18.24 -0.50 6.69
CA GLU A 74 -18.33 -1.67 5.83
C GLU A 74 -18.86 -1.29 4.44
N PHE A 75 -18.20 -1.82 3.42
CA PHE A 75 -18.51 -1.57 2.01
C PHE A 75 -18.72 -2.91 1.31
N VAL A 76 -19.89 -3.11 0.73
CA VAL A 76 -20.15 -4.21 -0.20
C VAL A 76 -19.79 -3.73 -1.60
N ILE A 77 -18.96 -4.49 -2.30
CA ILE A 77 -18.52 -4.11 -3.64
C ILE A 77 -19.65 -4.38 -4.62
N GLU A 78 -20.23 -3.32 -5.18
CA GLU A 78 -21.32 -3.44 -6.13
C GLU A 78 -20.88 -4.20 -7.39
N ILE A 79 -21.78 -5.09 -7.81
CA ILE A 79 -21.58 -6.03 -8.91
C ILE A 79 -22.33 -5.47 -10.13
N PRO A 80 -21.65 -5.13 -11.24
CA PRO A 80 -22.33 -4.79 -12.47
C PRO A 80 -23.12 -6.02 -12.96
N THR A 81 -24.45 -5.93 -12.96
CA THR A 81 -25.27 -6.97 -13.58
C THR A 81 -25.19 -6.86 -15.10
N ALA A 82 -24.94 -7.98 -15.77
CA ALA A 82 -25.02 -8.08 -17.24
C ALA A 82 -26.31 -7.42 -17.75
N SER A 83 -26.20 -6.57 -18.76
CA SER A 83 -27.34 -6.04 -19.48
C SER A 83 -28.14 -7.18 -20.14
N GLY A 84 -29.42 -6.94 -20.42
CA GLY A 84 -30.26 -7.95 -21.11
C GLY A 84 -29.68 -8.42 -22.45
N MET A 85 -28.93 -7.55 -23.14
CA MET A 85 -28.26 -7.84 -24.41
C MET A 85 -27.03 -8.74 -24.25
N GLU A 86 -26.27 -8.62 -23.17
CA GLU A 86 -25.10 -9.47 -22.88
C GLU A 86 -25.53 -10.89 -22.53
N ARG A 87 -26.60 -11.03 -21.75
CA ARG A 87 -27.20 -12.33 -21.43
C ARG A 87 -27.66 -13.06 -22.69
N LEU A 88 -28.28 -12.35 -23.64
CA LEU A 88 -28.70 -12.91 -24.94
C LEU A 88 -27.53 -13.36 -25.83
N LYS A 89 -26.34 -12.77 -25.66
CA LYS A 89 -25.11 -13.18 -26.36
C LYS A 89 -24.37 -14.34 -25.68
N GLY A 90 -24.90 -14.88 -24.58
CA GLY A 90 -24.23 -15.91 -23.78
C GLY A 90 -23.01 -15.39 -23.01
N ILE A 91 -22.84 -14.07 -22.91
CA ILE A 91 -21.79 -13.47 -22.09
C ILE A 91 -22.27 -13.54 -20.64
N THR A 92 -21.51 -14.25 -19.82
CA THR A 92 -21.60 -14.19 -18.35
C THR A 92 -20.42 -13.34 -17.90
N PRO A 93 -20.60 -12.01 -17.68
CA PRO A 93 -19.53 -11.22 -17.12
C PRO A 93 -19.22 -11.78 -15.74
N ASP A 94 -17.94 -12.08 -15.49
CA ASP A 94 -17.45 -12.25 -14.12
C ASP A 94 -17.25 -10.84 -13.57
N PRO A 95 -18.17 -10.34 -12.73
CA PRO A 95 -18.16 -8.96 -12.26
C PRO A 95 -17.02 -8.66 -11.28
N PHE A 96 -16.25 -9.69 -10.94
CA PHE A 96 -15.06 -9.64 -10.09
C PHE A 96 -13.76 -9.81 -10.88
N SER A 97 -13.82 -9.97 -12.20
CA SER A 97 -12.65 -10.11 -13.06
C SER A 97 -11.99 -8.79 -13.48
N GLU A 98 -12.66 -7.66 -13.25
CA GLU A 98 -12.14 -6.32 -13.57
C GLU A 98 -11.60 -5.62 -12.31
N ASP A 99 -10.52 -4.85 -12.50
CA ASP A 99 -9.95 -4.02 -11.44
C ASP A 99 -10.86 -2.81 -11.17
N LYS A 100 -11.18 -2.56 -9.90
CA LYS A 100 -12.00 -1.43 -9.44
C LYS A 100 -11.18 -0.52 -8.55
N ARG A 101 -11.26 0.80 -8.81
CA ARG A 101 -10.67 1.83 -7.94
C ARG A 101 -11.67 2.24 -6.87
N ILE A 102 -11.22 2.27 -5.62
CA ILE A 102 -12.02 2.66 -4.46
C ILE A 102 -11.20 3.63 -3.64
N SER A 103 -11.82 4.76 -3.28
CA SER A 103 -11.30 5.74 -2.33
C SER A 103 -12.20 5.71 -1.09
N ILE A 104 -11.61 5.55 0.08
CA ILE A 104 -12.32 5.47 1.36
C ILE A 104 -11.77 6.54 2.30
N ASP A 105 -12.61 7.50 2.67
CA ASP A 105 -12.25 8.51 3.67
C ASP A 105 -12.19 7.86 5.05
N LEU A 106 -11.03 7.95 5.70
CA LEU A 106 -10.84 7.43 7.05
C LEU A 106 -11.17 8.54 8.07
N PRO A 107 -11.85 8.22 9.19
CA PRO A 107 -12.26 9.19 10.19
C PRO A 107 -11.10 9.65 11.09
N TYR A 108 -10.00 10.13 10.49
CA TYR A 108 -8.73 10.45 11.16
C TYR A 108 -8.88 11.41 12.36
N ASN A 109 -9.70 12.46 12.21
CA ASN A 109 -9.93 13.44 13.26
C ASN A 109 -10.85 12.97 14.39
N GLN A 110 -11.41 11.75 14.29
CA GLN A 110 -12.28 11.17 15.32
C GLN A 110 -11.53 10.24 16.29
N TYR A 111 -10.29 9.84 15.94
CA TYR A 111 -9.49 8.88 16.70
C TYR A 111 -8.07 9.40 16.94
N ASP A 112 -7.69 9.56 18.21
CA ASP A 112 -6.35 10.06 18.60
C ASP A 112 -5.30 8.94 18.72
N HIS A 113 -5.75 7.72 19.03
CA HIS A 113 -4.91 6.57 19.37
C HIS A 113 -5.26 5.33 18.55
N GLY A 114 -4.35 4.36 18.54
CA GLY A 114 -4.56 3.07 17.88
C GLY A 114 -4.13 3.08 16.42
N VAL A 115 -4.71 2.16 15.65
CA VAL A 115 -4.40 1.96 14.24
C VAL A 115 -5.65 1.88 13.38
N PHE A 116 -5.58 2.40 12.16
CA PHE A 116 -6.51 2.00 11.10
C PHE A 116 -5.91 0.87 10.27
N TRP A 117 -6.76 -0.06 9.87
CA TRP A 117 -6.45 -1.09 8.89
C TRP A 117 -7.74 -1.53 8.24
N PHE A 118 -7.67 -2.46 7.29
CA PHE A 118 -8.86 -2.98 6.62
C PHE A 118 -8.82 -4.48 6.47
N ARG A 119 -10.01 -5.07 6.41
CA ARG A 119 -10.22 -6.46 6.07
C ARG A 119 -10.94 -6.54 4.72
N ALA A 120 -10.47 -7.43 3.87
CA ALA A 120 -11.09 -7.72 2.58
C ALA A 120 -11.63 -9.16 2.58
N GLU A 121 -12.85 -9.35 2.08
CA GLU A 121 -13.43 -10.67 1.86
C GLU A 121 -13.41 -10.99 0.36
N ILE A 122 -12.70 -12.06 0.01
CA ILE A 122 -12.59 -12.57 -1.36
C ILE A 122 -13.94 -13.18 -1.77
N GLU A 123 -14.36 -12.93 -3.00
CA GLU A 123 -15.52 -13.59 -3.61
C GLU A 123 -15.19 -15.06 -3.94
N GLU A 124 -16.05 -15.98 -3.51
CA GLU A 124 -15.80 -17.42 -3.66
C GLU A 124 -15.78 -17.87 -5.13
N THR A 125 -16.58 -17.19 -5.97
CA THR A 125 -16.65 -17.48 -7.40
C THR A 125 -15.59 -16.75 -8.22
N ALA A 126 -14.79 -15.86 -7.62
CA ALA A 126 -13.75 -15.14 -8.35
C ALA A 126 -12.64 -16.11 -8.80
N ALA A 127 -12.25 -16.02 -10.07
CA ALA A 127 -11.17 -16.84 -10.60
C ALA A 127 -9.79 -16.46 -10.02
N ASP A 128 -9.61 -15.17 -9.72
CA ASP A 128 -8.40 -14.58 -9.13
C ASP A 128 -8.78 -13.33 -8.34
N TRP A 129 -7.88 -12.87 -7.46
CA TRP A 129 -8.05 -11.63 -6.71
C TRP A 129 -6.75 -10.84 -6.66
N ASP A 130 -6.88 -9.52 -6.58
CA ASP A 130 -5.75 -8.61 -6.36
C ASP A 130 -6.20 -7.45 -5.46
N ILE A 131 -5.29 -6.97 -4.62
CA ILE A 131 -5.50 -5.76 -3.82
C ILE A 131 -4.17 -5.03 -3.79
N SER A 132 -4.14 -3.83 -4.35
CA SER A 132 -3.01 -2.91 -4.27
C SER A 132 -3.53 -1.53 -3.84
N GLY A 133 -2.68 -0.72 -3.21
CA GLY A 133 -3.19 0.50 -2.61
C GLY A 133 -2.17 1.33 -1.86
N PHE A 134 -2.65 2.43 -1.28
CA PHE A 134 -1.89 3.25 -0.35
C PHE A 134 -2.81 4.09 0.53
N TYR A 135 -2.30 4.51 1.69
CA TYR A 135 -2.87 5.59 2.48
C TYR A 135 -2.42 6.94 1.90
N CYS A 136 -3.37 7.82 1.67
CA CYS A 136 -3.16 9.18 1.20
C CYS A 136 -3.64 10.16 2.28
N ALA A 137 -2.94 11.27 2.46
CA ALA A 137 -3.38 12.35 3.33
C ALA A 137 -3.40 13.66 2.59
N ASP A 138 -4.39 14.51 2.85
CA ASP A 138 -4.28 15.93 2.53
C ASP A 138 -3.89 16.71 3.77
N GLY A 139 -3.08 17.74 3.56
CA GLY A 139 -2.56 18.58 4.62
C GLY A 139 -2.25 19.97 4.10
N ASN A 140 -1.82 20.82 5.02
CA ASN A 140 -1.59 22.22 4.72
C ASN A 140 -0.34 22.37 3.83
N LYS A 141 -0.55 22.63 2.53
CA LYS A 141 0.51 22.81 1.51
C LYS A 141 1.35 24.08 1.68
N ALA A 142 1.17 24.80 2.79
CA ALA A 142 1.73 26.14 3.01
C ALA A 142 3.27 26.17 3.13
N ASP A 143 3.95 25.02 3.13
CA ASP A 143 5.41 24.95 3.29
C ASP A 143 6.05 23.76 2.55
N GLU A 144 5.60 23.47 1.32
CA GLU A 144 6.26 22.48 0.45
C GLU A 144 7.60 23.03 -0.08
N SER A 145 8.62 22.99 0.77
CA SER A 145 10.00 23.16 0.33
C SER A 145 10.40 21.96 -0.54
N PRO A 146 11.17 22.15 -1.63
CA PRO A 146 11.69 21.04 -2.41
C PRO A 146 12.52 20.12 -1.50
N ILE A 147 12.18 18.84 -1.47
CA ILE A 147 12.83 17.84 -0.64
C ILE A 147 13.95 17.19 -1.46
N GLU A 148 15.17 17.21 -0.94
CA GLU A 148 16.31 16.48 -1.49
C GLU A 148 16.82 15.51 -0.41
N ILE A 149 16.96 14.22 -0.76
CA ILE A 149 17.39 13.18 0.19
C ILE A 149 18.77 12.67 -0.19
N ALA A 150 19.74 12.84 0.71
CA ALA A 150 21.06 12.23 0.61
C ALA A 150 21.16 10.97 1.49
N VAL A 151 21.24 9.80 0.87
CA VAL A 151 21.46 8.51 1.55
C VAL A 151 22.95 8.24 1.63
N ASN A 152 23.50 8.17 2.85
CA ASN A 152 24.90 7.84 3.07
C ASN A 152 25.06 6.39 3.55
N ILE A 153 25.76 5.56 2.75
CA ILE A 153 26.04 4.15 3.03
C ILE A 153 27.54 3.97 3.30
N CYS A 154 27.91 3.91 4.58
CA CYS A 154 29.25 3.52 4.99
C CYS A 154 29.40 2.00 5.01
N THR A 155 30.43 1.47 4.36
CA THR A 155 30.67 0.02 4.27
C THR A 155 32.13 -0.35 4.54
N TYR A 156 32.36 -1.60 4.95
CA TYR A 156 33.67 -2.21 5.11
C TYR A 156 33.55 -3.72 4.81
N LYS A 157 34.08 -4.18 3.67
CA LYS A 157 34.05 -5.59 3.26
C LYS A 157 32.65 -6.22 3.23
N ARG A 158 31.64 -5.48 2.76
CA ARG A 158 30.22 -5.90 2.67
C ARG A 158 29.63 -5.70 1.28
N GLU A 159 30.44 -5.86 0.24
CA GLU A 159 30.11 -5.58 -1.16
C GLU A 159 28.80 -6.25 -1.58
N LYS A 160 28.63 -7.53 -1.23
CA LYS A 160 27.41 -8.28 -1.56
C LYS A 160 26.14 -7.65 -0.99
N TYR A 161 26.21 -7.07 0.20
CA TYR A 161 25.06 -6.39 0.82
C TYR A 161 24.78 -5.04 0.17
N VAL A 162 25.84 -4.27 -0.13
CA VAL A 162 25.71 -2.99 -0.82
C VAL A 162 25.08 -3.20 -2.19
N VAL A 163 25.62 -4.11 -3.00
CA VAL A 163 25.08 -4.43 -4.34
C VAL A 163 23.63 -4.90 -4.28
N ARG A 164 23.31 -5.78 -3.32
CA ARG A 164 21.92 -6.25 -3.13
C ARG A 164 20.98 -5.09 -2.76
N ASN A 165 21.36 -4.26 -1.80
CA ASN A 165 20.53 -3.14 -1.35
C ASN A 165 20.34 -2.11 -2.47
N MET A 166 21.39 -1.81 -3.25
CA MET A 166 21.30 -0.88 -4.38
C MET A 166 20.37 -1.41 -5.47
N ARG A 167 20.40 -2.72 -5.75
CA ARG A 167 19.45 -3.32 -6.70
C ARG A 167 18.01 -3.17 -6.22
N SER A 168 17.73 -3.51 -4.97
CA SER A 168 16.38 -3.36 -4.41
C SER A 168 15.92 -1.91 -4.38
N LEU A 169 16.82 -0.96 -4.11
CA LEU A 169 16.51 0.46 -4.16
C LEU A 169 16.16 0.90 -5.58
N MET A 170 16.97 0.53 -6.58
CA MET A 170 16.71 0.86 -7.99
C MET A 170 15.40 0.25 -8.49
N GLU A 171 15.13 -1.02 -8.16
CA GLU A 171 13.86 -1.69 -8.49
C GLU A 171 12.66 -0.94 -7.89
N TRP A 172 12.77 -0.49 -6.63
CA TRP A 172 11.72 0.29 -5.96
C TRP A 172 11.54 1.68 -6.56
N LEU A 173 12.63 2.36 -6.94
CA LEU A 173 12.58 3.69 -7.57
C LEU A 173 11.88 3.70 -8.92
N GLU A 174 11.91 2.57 -9.65
CA GLU A 174 11.27 2.40 -10.95
C GLU A 174 9.88 1.76 -10.86
N ALA A 175 9.49 1.22 -9.70
CA ALA A 175 8.17 0.63 -9.51
C ALA A 175 7.07 1.70 -9.57
N THR A 176 5.96 1.40 -10.25
CA THR A 176 4.79 2.27 -10.28
C THR A 176 3.72 1.80 -9.31
N ASP A 177 2.90 2.74 -8.85
CA ASP A 177 1.72 2.42 -8.05
C ASP A 177 0.46 2.25 -8.90
N ILE A 178 -0.67 2.12 -8.22
CA ILE A 178 -2.01 1.95 -8.78
C ILE A 178 -2.48 3.09 -9.70
N ASP A 179 -1.78 4.23 -9.70
CA ASP A 179 -2.03 5.36 -10.61
C ASP A 179 -0.91 5.52 -11.66
N ASP A 180 -0.08 4.50 -11.83
CA ASP A 180 1.08 4.47 -12.73
C ASP A 180 2.13 5.56 -12.41
N HIS A 181 2.18 6.02 -11.16
CA HIS A 181 3.17 6.98 -10.70
C HIS A 181 4.36 6.29 -10.05
N ARG A 182 5.57 6.76 -10.39
CA ARG A 182 6.79 6.43 -9.66
C ARG A 182 6.82 7.14 -8.30
N PRO A 183 7.62 6.67 -7.32
CA PRO A 183 7.84 7.41 -6.08
C PRO A 183 8.39 8.80 -6.40
N GLU A 184 7.76 9.85 -5.87
CA GLU A 184 8.17 11.24 -6.07
C GLU A 184 9.66 11.47 -5.72
N VAL A 185 10.13 10.78 -4.67
CA VAL A 185 11.53 10.85 -4.24
C VAL A 185 12.54 10.33 -5.28
N ALA A 186 12.10 9.63 -6.33
CA ALA A 186 13.00 9.02 -7.29
C ALA A 186 13.89 10.02 -8.02
N ASP A 187 13.39 11.23 -8.26
CA ASP A 187 14.14 12.31 -8.89
C ASP A 187 14.98 13.13 -7.89
N HIS A 188 14.81 12.88 -6.59
CA HIS A 188 15.39 13.67 -5.49
C HIS A 188 16.28 12.86 -4.54
N LEU A 189 16.56 11.59 -4.87
CA LEU A 189 17.34 10.69 -4.04
C LEU A 189 18.79 10.55 -4.55
N HIS A 190 19.74 10.99 -3.73
CA HIS A 190 21.18 10.90 -4.00
C HIS A 190 21.84 9.89 -3.07
N VAL A 191 22.48 8.85 -3.62
CA VAL A 191 23.13 7.81 -2.81
C VAL A 191 24.64 7.96 -2.85
N PHE A 192 25.24 8.11 -1.66
CA PHE A 192 26.68 8.20 -1.46
C PHE A 192 27.18 6.94 -0.76
N ILE A 193 28.08 6.20 -1.40
CA ILE A 193 28.65 4.97 -0.84
C ILE A 193 30.08 5.24 -0.41
N ILE A 194 30.34 5.15 0.89
CA ILE A 194 31.66 5.36 1.50
C ILE A 194 32.29 4.01 1.78
N ASP A 195 33.20 3.60 0.89
CA ASP A 195 33.94 2.35 1.02
C ASP A 195 35.21 2.51 1.85
N ASN A 196 35.10 2.19 3.15
CA ASN A 196 36.23 2.30 4.06
C ASN A 196 37.30 1.23 3.84
N ALA A 197 36.94 0.10 3.21
CA ALA A 197 37.87 -1.00 2.96
C ALA A 197 38.57 -0.89 1.60
N LYS A 198 38.06 -0.05 0.69
CA LYS A 198 38.51 0.06 -0.70
C LYS A 198 38.41 -1.28 -1.44
N THR A 199 37.30 -1.98 -1.26
CA THR A 199 37.02 -3.31 -1.79
C THR A 199 35.82 -3.38 -2.73
N LEU A 200 35.05 -2.29 -2.89
CA LEU A 200 34.07 -2.12 -3.96
C LEU A 200 34.82 -1.84 -5.28
N ASN A 201 34.73 -2.77 -6.22
CA ASN A 201 35.29 -2.67 -7.58
C ASN A 201 34.15 -2.66 -8.62
#